data_AF-A0AAV5ZK13-F1
#
_entry.id   AF-A0AAV5ZK13-F1
#
_cell.length_a   1.000
_cell.length_b   1.000
_cell.length_c   1.000
_cell.angle_alpha   90.00
_cell.angle_beta   90.00
_cell.angle_gamma   90.00
#
_symmetry.space_group_name_H-M   'P 1'
#
loop_
_entity.id
_entity.type
_entity.pdbx_description
1 polymer ?
#
loop_
_entity_poly.entity_id
_entity_poly.type
_entity_poly.pdbx_seq_one_letter_code
_entity_poly.pdbx_strand_id
1 'polypeptide(L)'
;MLTFIVRRLLLAVPVLLGVVFVVMLTIDLLPGDAVTLMLGEHATKDAVAKLRDHLGLDKPFAVRYLDYVGRVARGDLGRSIQQNRPVAAELADAWPATLELTLAALVIAAVVGVAAGVASAVWPNSLFDALARLGSLFGLSMPIFWTGLVLIVIFSLWLNWLPVGGAGSPSHLVLPAVTLALPSVAMLARMTRSAVLDVLREDYVRTARAKGVGEFLVLARHALRNAFIPIVTLLGLQSGQLMGGAVLTETVFAWPGLGRLMVKAIFARDYVLLQGAVLLFALAFVIINLLVDLSYGLLDPRVGRQG
;
A
#
# COMPACT_ATOMS: atom_id res chain seq x y z
N MET A 1 -5.67 1.91 -26.01
CA MET A 1 -5.69 2.58 -24.69
C MET A 1 -7.07 2.53 -24.04
N LEU A 2 -8.13 3.09 -24.66
CA LEU A 2 -9.48 3.04 -24.08
C LEU A 2 -9.98 1.61 -23.81
N THR A 3 -9.84 0.68 -24.78
CA THR A 3 -10.21 -0.74 -24.62
C THR A 3 -9.46 -1.42 -23.48
N PHE A 4 -8.18 -1.05 -23.28
CA PHE A 4 -7.36 -1.57 -22.19
C PHE A 4 -7.88 -1.08 -20.83
N ILE A 5 -8.14 0.22 -20.70
CA ILE A 5 -8.69 0.83 -19.48
C ILE A 5 -10.04 0.20 -19.14
N VAL A 6 -10.96 0.13 -20.11
CA VAL A 6 -12.28 -0.47 -19.92
C VAL A 6 -12.17 -1.93 -19.49
N ARG A 7 -11.32 -2.73 -20.16
CA ARG A 7 -11.09 -4.13 -19.77
C ARG A 7 -10.57 -4.23 -18.34
N ARG A 8 -9.65 -3.36 -17.92
CA ARG A 8 -9.08 -3.37 -16.57
C ARG A 8 -10.10 -2.96 -15.51
N LEU A 9 -10.93 -1.96 -15.80
CA LEU A 9 -12.04 -1.55 -14.93
C LEU A 9 -13.10 -2.65 -14.81
N LEU A 10 -13.42 -3.34 -15.91
CA LEU A 10 -14.34 -4.50 -15.86
C LEU A 10 -13.76 -5.65 -15.03
N LEU A 11 -12.46 -5.91 -15.11
CA LEU A 11 -11.78 -6.90 -14.26
C LEU A 11 -11.70 -6.47 -12.79
N ALA A 12 -11.78 -5.17 -12.48
CA ALA A 12 -11.81 -4.68 -11.11
C ALA A 12 -13.14 -5.00 -10.41
N VAL A 13 -14.26 -5.01 -11.14
CA VAL A 13 -15.59 -5.31 -10.57
C VAL A 13 -15.62 -6.65 -9.81
N PRO A 14 -15.24 -7.81 -10.39
CA PRO A 14 -15.24 -9.07 -9.65
C PRO A 14 -14.25 -9.07 -8.48
N VAL A 15 -13.14 -8.33 -8.58
CA VAL A 15 -12.18 -8.19 -7.47
C VAL A 15 -12.82 -7.42 -6.31
N LEU A 16 -13.46 -6.28 -6.56
CA LEU A 16 -14.12 -5.48 -5.52
C LEU A 16 -15.28 -6.26 -4.87
N LEU A 17 -16.09 -6.95 -5.68
CA LEU A 17 -17.14 -7.83 -5.20
C LEU A 17 -16.57 -8.96 -4.33
N GLY A 18 -15.50 -9.61 -4.79
CA GLY A 18 -14.81 -10.65 -4.03
C GLY A 18 -14.24 -10.14 -2.71
N VAL A 19 -13.65 -8.95 -2.68
CA VAL A 19 -13.12 -8.33 -1.45
C VAL A 19 -14.24 -8.07 -0.45
N VAL A 20 -15.35 -7.46 -0.89
CA VAL A 20 -16.52 -7.22 -0.03
C VAL A 20 -17.07 -8.54 0.50
N PHE A 21 -17.19 -9.55 -0.35
CA PHE A 21 -17.66 -10.88 0.02
C PHE A 21 -16.77 -11.50 1.12
N VAL A 22 -15.45 -11.49 0.94
CA VAL A 22 -14.49 -12.06 1.89
C VAL A 22 -14.55 -11.32 3.23
N VAL A 23 -14.62 -9.99 3.21
CA VAL A 23 -14.74 -9.19 4.45
C VAL A 23 -16.03 -9.52 5.18
N MET A 24 -17.17 -9.51 4.48
CA MET A 24 -18.47 -9.86 5.07
C MET A 24 -18.50 -11.29 5.61
N LEU A 25 -17.94 -12.25 4.87
CA LEU A 25 -17.86 -13.65 5.28
C LEU A 25 -17.00 -13.79 6.53
N THR A 26 -15.85 -13.12 6.57
CA THR A 26 -14.98 -13.13 7.76
C THR A 26 -15.73 -12.63 8.98
N ILE A 27 -16.44 -11.51 8.84
CA ILE A 27 -17.25 -10.92 9.91
C ILE A 27 -18.36 -11.87 10.38
N ASP A 28 -19.02 -12.58 9.45
CA ASP A 28 -20.10 -13.53 9.78
C ASP A 28 -19.58 -14.80 10.49
N LEU A 29 -18.35 -15.20 10.20
CA LEU A 29 -17.67 -16.32 10.85
C LEU A 29 -17.09 -15.95 12.22
N LEU A 30 -16.95 -14.65 12.54
CA LEU A 30 -16.44 -14.23 13.84
C LEU A 30 -17.46 -14.60 14.95
N PRO A 31 -17.04 -15.35 15.99
CA PRO A 31 -17.93 -15.67 17.09
C PRO A 31 -18.28 -14.42 17.92
N GLY A 32 -19.54 -14.37 18.37
CA GLY A 32 -20.10 -13.31 19.22
C GLY A 32 -21.19 -12.51 18.52
N ASP A 33 -22.31 -12.26 19.22
CA ASP A 33 -23.38 -11.42 18.69
C ASP A 33 -22.94 -9.95 18.67
N ALA A 34 -22.62 -9.47 17.47
CA ALA A 34 -22.22 -8.10 17.17
C ALA A 34 -23.09 -7.07 17.90
N VAL A 35 -24.40 -7.30 17.89
CA VAL A 35 -25.39 -6.35 18.41
C VAL A 35 -25.35 -6.29 19.94
N THR A 36 -25.22 -7.43 20.59
CA THR A 36 -25.10 -7.52 22.05
C THR A 36 -23.80 -6.88 22.54
N LEU A 37 -22.70 -7.06 21.81
CA LEU A 37 -21.42 -6.43 22.14
C LEU A 37 -21.41 -4.91 21.90
N MET A 38 -22.18 -4.43 20.92
CA MET A 38 -22.33 -3.01 20.61
C MET A 38 -23.14 -2.24 21.65
N LEU A 39 -24.21 -2.85 22.15
CA LEU A 39 -25.07 -2.27 23.19
C LEU A 39 -24.49 -2.44 24.61
N GLY A 40 -23.42 -3.25 24.74
CA GLY A 40 -22.74 -3.53 26.00
C GLY A 40 -23.50 -4.50 26.90
N GLU A 41 -22.94 -4.80 28.08
CA GLU A 41 -23.51 -5.77 29.02
C GLU A 41 -24.89 -5.37 29.57
N HIS A 42 -25.28 -4.10 29.45
CA HIS A 42 -26.57 -3.57 29.90
C HIS A 42 -27.65 -3.54 28.79
N ALA A 43 -27.38 -4.15 27.64
CA ALA A 43 -28.30 -4.16 26.50
C ALA A 43 -29.61 -4.88 26.84
N THR A 44 -30.74 -4.17 26.74
CA THR A 44 -32.06 -4.79 26.86
C THR A 44 -32.31 -5.68 25.64
N LYS A 45 -32.93 -6.86 25.81
CA LYS A 45 -33.25 -7.79 24.71
C LYS A 45 -34.02 -7.12 23.56
N ASP A 46 -34.88 -6.16 23.86
CA ASP A 46 -35.65 -5.39 22.88
C ASP A 46 -34.76 -4.42 22.06
N ALA A 47 -33.77 -3.79 22.70
CA ALA A 47 -32.81 -2.93 22.00
C ALA A 47 -31.90 -3.74 21.06
N VAL A 48 -31.50 -4.94 21.50
CA VAL A 48 -30.75 -5.89 20.66
C VAL A 48 -31.58 -6.30 19.45
N ALA A 49 -32.83 -6.72 19.63
CA ALA A 49 -33.69 -7.12 18.51
C ALA A 49 -33.92 -5.98 17.49
N LYS A 50 -34.18 -4.76 17.97
CA LYS A 50 -34.37 -3.58 17.10
C LYS A 50 -33.11 -3.21 16.31
N LEU A 51 -31.95 -3.23 16.96
CA LEU A 51 -30.69 -2.91 16.28
C LEU A 51 -30.29 -4.00 15.28
N ARG A 52 -30.60 -5.27 15.60
CA ARG A 52 -30.35 -6.41 14.71
C ARG A 52 -31.19 -6.36 13.43
N ASP A 53 -32.48 -6.00 13.57
CA ASP A 53 -33.38 -5.77 12.45
C ASP A 53 -32.93 -4.56 11.61
N HIS A 54 -32.56 -3.46 12.27
CA HIS A 54 -32.09 -2.24 11.60
C HIS A 54 -30.79 -2.46 10.81
N LEU A 55 -29.88 -3.28 11.33
CA LEU A 55 -28.64 -3.67 10.63
C LEU A 55 -28.88 -4.77 9.57
N GLY A 56 -30.09 -5.31 9.48
CA GLY A 56 -30.45 -6.40 8.57
C GLY A 56 -29.72 -7.70 8.87
N LEU A 57 -29.23 -7.88 10.11
CA LEU A 57 -28.42 -9.03 10.50
C LEU A 57 -29.23 -10.33 10.55
N ASP A 58 -30.56 -10.23 10.62
CA ASP A 58 -31.50 -11.37 10.57
C ASP A 58 -31.70 -11.95 9.17
N LYS A 59 -31.28 -11.22 8.12
CA LYS A 59 -31.40 -11.69 6.75
C LYS A 59 -30.32 -12.73 6.43
N PRO A 60 -30.59 -13.70 5.54
CA PRO A 60 -29.57 -14.62 5.04
C PRO A 60 -28.37 -13.87 4.47
N PHE A 61 -27.17 -14.43 4.63
CA PHE A 61 -25.90 -13.82 4.18
C PHE A 61 -25.97 -13.27 2.75
N ALA A 62 -26.50 -14.06 1.81
CA ALA A 62 -26.61 -13.68 0.40
C ALA A 62 -27.44 -12.40 0.19
N VAL A 63 -28.53 -12.24 0.96
CA VAL A 63 -29.38 -11.04 0.88
C VAL A 63 -28.64 -9.83 1.44
N ARG A 64 -27.96 -9.97 2.59
CA ARG A 64 -27.16 -8.87 3.18
C ARG A 64 -26.05 -8.41 2.24
N TYR A 65 -25.38 -9.36 1.57
CA TYR A 65 -24.35 -9.06 0.60
C TYR A 65 -24.88 -8.28 -0.59
N LEU A 66 -25.99 -8.75 -1.20
CA LEU A 66 -26.61 -8.04 -2.34
C LEU A 66 -27.15 -6.66 -1.94
N ASP A 67 -27.76 -6.54 -0.75
CA ASP A 67 -28.23 -5.27 -0.21
C ASP A 67 -27.07 -4.28 -0.01
N TYR A 68 -25.94 -4.74 0.53
CA TYR A 68 -24.75 -3.91 0.70
C TYR A 68 -24.16 -3.47 -0.64
N VAL A 69 -23.95 -4.40 -1.58
CA VAL A 69 -23.46 -4.08 -2.93
C VAL A 69 -24.40 -3.09 -3.64
N GLY A 70 -25.71 -3.27 -3.52
CA GLY A 70 -26.71 -2.36 -4.08
C GLY A 70 -26.66 -0.95 -3.48
N ARG A 71 -26.39 -0.81 -2.18
CA ARG A 71 -26.17 0.50 -1.53
C ARG A 71 -24.87 1.15 -1.95
N VAL A 72 -23.77 0.39 -1.96
CA VAL A 72 -22.45 0.86 -2.41
C VAL A 72 -22.52 1.36 -3.86
N ALA A 73 -23.22 0.65 -4.75
CA ALA A 73 -23.41 1.06 -6.13
C ALA A 73 -24.16 2.40 -6.29
N ARG A 74 -24.92 2.83 -5.26
CA ARG A 74 -25.60 4.14 -5.19
C ARG A 74 -24.77 5.20 -4.44
N GLY A 75 -23.56 4.86 -4.01
CA GLY A 75 -22.68 5.74 -3.24
C GLY A 75 -22.97 5.75 -1.73
N ASP A 76 -23.80 4.84 -1.22
CA ASP A 76 -24.09 4.72 0.21
C ASP A 76 -23.25 3.60 0.85
N LEU A 77 -22.23 3.99 1.61
CA LEU A 77 -21.39 3.07 2.41
C LEU A 77 -22.01 2.74 3.78
N GLY A 78 -23.15 3.31 4.11
CA GLY A 78 -23.78 3.21 5.42
C GLY A 78 -23.21 4.21 6.44
N ARG A 79 -23.53 3.96 7.70
CA ARG A 79 -23.11 4.78 8.85
C ARG A 79 -22.29 3.92 9.80
N SER A 80 -21.22 4.50 10.34
CA SER A 80 -20.46 3.92 11.44
C SER A 80 -21.40 3.66 12.61
N ILE A 81 -21.28 2.47 13.19
CA ILE A 81 -22.12 2.08 14.32
C ILE A 81 -21.59 2.76 15.59
N GLN A 82 -20.28 2.97 15.70
CA GLN A 82 -19.68 3.56 16.89
C GLN A 82 -19.78 5.09 16.94
N GLN A 83 -19.51 5.76 15.81
CA GLN A 83 -19.51 7.23 15.73
C GLN A 83 -20.85 7.79 15.24
N ASN A 84 -21.75 6.95 14.72
CA ASN A 84 -23.01 7.35 14.09
C ASN A 84 -22.84 8.39 12.95
N ARG A 85 -21.66 8.42 12.34
CA ARG A 85 -21.33 9.28 11.20
C ARG A 85 -21.42 8.51 9.89
N PRO A 86 -21.71 9.17 8.75
CA PRO A 86 -21.60 8.54 7.44
C PRO A 86 -20.19 7.98 7.23
N VAL A 87 -20.08 6.71 6.84
CA VAL A 87 -18.77 6.05 6.64
C VAL A 87 -17.95 6.82 5.61
N ALA A 88 -18.57 7.28 4.52
CA ALA A 88 -17.88 8.08 3.50
C ALA A 88 -17.18 9.33 4.07
N ALA A 89 -17.75 9.98 5.09
CA ALA A 89 -17.14 11.15 5.71
C ALA A 89 -15.93 10.77 6.57
N GLU A 90 -16.02 9.70 7.35
CA GLU A 90 -14.88 9.21 8.15
C GLU A 90 -13.72 8.74 7.27
N LEU A 91 -14.03 8.08 6.17
CA LEU A 91 -13.02 7.68 5.19
C LEU A 91 -12.40 8.91 4.52
N ALA A 92 -13.19 9.93 4.19
CA ALA A 92 -12.67 11.17 3.60
C ALA A 92 -11.75 11.94 4.55
N ASP A 93 -12.01 11.91 5.86
CA ASP A 93 -11.16 12.55 6.87
C ASP A 93 -9.78 11.86 6.97
N ALA A 94 -9.74 10.53 6.85
CA ALA A 94 -8.54 9.72 7.04
C ALA A 94 -7.76 9.41 5.74
N TRP A 95 -8.43 9.44 4.58
CA TRP A 95 -7.85 9.10 3.28
C TRP A 95 -6.62 9.94 2.89
N PRO A 96 -6.63 11.29 3.03
CA PRO A 96 -5.48 12.11 2.66
C PRO A 96 -4.20 11.74 3.41
N ALA A 97 -4.32 11.39 4.69
CA ALA A 97 -3.19 11.03 5.53
C ALA A 97 -2.54 9.71 5.07
N THR A 98 -3.33 8.68 4.74
CA THR A 98 -2.79 7.43 4.19
C THR A 98 -2.15 7.64 2.83
N LEU A 99 -2.75 8.48 1.98
CA LEU A 99 -2.23 8.79 0.66
C LEU A 99 -0.88 9.53 0.76
N GLU A 100 -0.78 10.55 1.62
CA GLU A 100 0.45 11.30 1.88
C GLU A 100 1.58 10.36 2.34
N LEU A 101 1.29 9.51 3.33
CA LEU A 101 2.26 8.55 3.87
C LEU A 101 2.73 7.55 2.81
N THR A 102 1.79 6.98 2.05
CA THR A 102 2.10 5.96 1.02
C THR A 102 2.90 6.57 -0.12
N LEU A 103 2.55 7.79 -0.57
CA LEU A 103 3.28 8.50 -1.62
C LEU A 103 4.69 8.90 -1.15
N ALA A 104 4.84 9.43 0.06
CA ALA A 104 6.14 9.76 0.63
C ALA A 104 7.03 8.51 0.70
N ALA A 105 6.49 7.39 1.18
CA ALA A 105 7.21 6.13 1.24
C ALA A 105 7.58 5.59 -0.15
N LEU A 106 6.68 5.71 -1.13
CA LEU A 106 6.94 5.30 -2.51
C LEU A 106 8.05 6.14 -3.16
N VAL A 107 8.06 7.46 -2.93
CA VAL A 107 9.13 8.34 -3.43
C VAL A 107 10.47 7.99 -2.79
N ILE A 108 10.51 7.77 -1.47
CA ILE A 108 11.73 7.32 -0.78
C ILE A 108 12.19 5.97 -1.36
N ALA A 109 11.29 5.01 -1.51
CA ALA A 109 11.58 3.70 -2.08
C ALA A 109 12.15 3.79 -3.50
N ALA A 110 11.54 4.61 -4.35
CA ALA A 110 11.99 4.82 -5.73
C ALA A 110 13.35 5.50 -5.78
N VAL A 111 13.54 6.63 -5.09
CA VAL A 111 14.78 7.40 -5.16
C VAL A 111 15.93 6.65 -4.51
N VAL A 112 15.75 6.21 -3.26
CA VAL A 112 16.84 5.58 -2.48
C VAL A 112 17.09 4.17 -2.98
N GLY A 113 16.04 3.39 -3.24
CA GLY A 113 16.17 2.01 -3.72
C GLY A 113 16.84 1.95 -5.08
N VAL A 114 16.40 2.74 -6.06
CA VAL A 114 17.01 2.75 -7.39
C VAL A 114 18.44 3.28 -7.32
N ALA A 115 18.70 4.39 -6.62
CA ALA A 115 20.05 4.93 -6.49
C ALA A 115 21.03 3.94 -5.85
N ALA A 116 20.62 3.29 -4.75
CA ALA A 116 21.43 2.27 -4.07
C ALA A 116 21.70 1.06 -4.97
N GLY A 117 20.68 0.59 -5.71
CA GLY A 117 20.82 -0.53 -6.65
C GLY A 117 21.74 -0.22 -7.82
N VAL A 118 21.63 0.98 -8.40
CA VAL A 118 22.52 1.44 -9.47
C VAL A 118 23.95 1.56 -8.97
N ALA A 119 24.17 2.22 -7.82
CA ALA A 119 25.51 2.38 -7.24
C ALA A 119 26.18 1.03 -6.94
N SER A 120 25.41 0.08 -6.38
CA SER A 120 25.87 -1.28 -6.10
C SER A 120 26.18 -2.10 -7.36
N ALA A 121 25.48 -1.85 -8.48
CA ALA A 121 25.76 -2.49 -9.76
C ALA A 121 26.97 -1.88 -10.50
N VAL A 122 27.18 -0.57 -10.39
CA VAL A 122 28.30 0.15 -11.02
C VAL A 122 29.62 -0.16 -10.33
N TRP A 123 29.61 -0.27 -9.01
CA TRP A 123 30.79 -0.58 -8.21
C TRP A 123 30.65 -1.94 -7.49
N PRO A 124 30.67 -3.05 -8.24
CA PRO A 124 30.51 -4.38 -7.64
C PRO A 124 31.66 -4.69 -6.68
N ASN A 125 31.34 -5.37 -5.57
CA ASN A 125 32.27 -5.71 -4.49
C ASN A 125 32.90 -4.52 -3.75
N SER A 126 32.38 -3.30 -3.95
CA SER A 126 32.78 -2.13 -3.16
C SER A 126 32.10 -2.08 -1.79
N LEU A 127 32.54 -1.15 -0.94
CA LEU A 127 31.86 -0.85 0.33
C LEU A 127 30.40 -0.45 0.11
N PHE A 128 30.07 0.28 -0.96
CA PHE A 128 28.69 0.64 -1.30
C PHE A 128 27.85 -0.59 -1.62
N ASP A 129 28.40 -1.55 -2.36
CA ASP A 129 27.73 -2.83 -2.66
C ASP A 129 27.53 -3.66 -1.38
N ALA A 130 28.54 -3.71 -0.50
CA ALA A 130 28.43 -4.39 0.79
C ALA A 130 27.35 -3.75 1.71
N LEU A 131 27.35 -2.43 1.84
CA LEU A 131 26.36 -1.69 2.63
C LEU A 131 24.95 -1.83 2.06
N ALA A 132 24.79 -1.76 0.74
CA ALA A 132 23.50 -1.96 0.08
C ALA A 132 22.96 -3.38 0.31
N ARG A 133 23.81 -4.41 0.24
CA ARG A 133 23.42 -5.80 0.55
C ARG A 133 23.04 -5.97 2.02
N LEU A 134 23.86 -5.48 2.94
CA LEU A 134 23.58 -5.55 4.39
C LEU A 134 22.29 -4.79 4.73
N GLY A 135 22.15 -3.56 4.25
CA GLY A 135 20.95 -2.75 4.43
C GLY A 135 19.71 -3.44 3.85
N SER A 136 19.85 -4.11 2.70
CA SER A 136 18.74 -4.88 2.12
C SER A 136 18.34 -6.09 2.95
N LEU A 137 19.32 -6.79 3.55
CA LEU A 137 19.04 -7.89 4.47
C LEU A 137 18.30 -7.41 5.71
N PHE A 138 18.73 -6.30 6.30
CA PHE A 138 18.02 -5.68 7.43
C PHE A 138 16.60 -5.24 7.04
N GLY A 139 16.44 -4.51 5.94
CA GLY A 139 15.13 -3.97 5.54
C GLY A 139 14.11 -5.03 5.15
N LEU A 140 14.54 -6.21 4.68
CA LEU A 140 13.63 -7.31 4.34
C LEU A 140 13.35 -8.25 5.51
N SER A 141 14.28 -8.37 6.46
CA SER A 141 14.17 -9.35 7.55
C SER A 141 13.52 -8.77 8.81
N MET A 142 13.56 -7.45 8.99
CA MET A 142 13.03 -6.80 10.19
C MET A 142 11.52 -6.55 10.05
N PRO A 143 10.70 -6.90 11.06
CA PRO A 143 9.29 -6.57 11.05
C PRO A 143 9.07 -5.06 11.03
N ILE A 144 8.14 -4.58 10.19
CA ILE A 144 7.89 -3.15 9.99
C ILE A 144 7.56 -2.40 11.29
N PHE A 145 6.75 -3.01 12.17
CA PHE A 145 6.40 -2.42 13.46
C PHE A 145 7.62 -2.31 14.38
N TRP A 146 8.48 -3.33 14.38
CA TRP A 146 9.68 -3.35 15.21
C TRP A 146 10.66 -2.28 14.75
N THR A 147 10.88 -2.17 13.44
CA THR A 147 11.70 -1.11 12.85
C THR A 147 11.15 0.26 13.22
N GLY A 148 9.83 0.47 13.13
CA GLY A 148 9.20 1.73 13.55
C GLY A 148 9.47 2.06 15.02
N LEU A 149 9.29 1.09 15.93
CA LEU A 149 9.55 1.28 17.36
C LEU A 149 11.02 1.61 17.65
N VAL A 150 11.97 0.93 16.99
CA VAL A 150 13.40 1.22 17.14
C VAL A 150 13.74 2.62 16.65
N LEU A 151 13.19 3.03 15.50
CA LEU A 151 13.39 4.37 14.97
C LEU A 151 12.82 5.45 15.91
N ILE A 152 11.67 5.21 16.55
CA ILE A 152 11.13 6.09 17.59
C ILE A 152 12.12 6.21 18.76
N VAL A 153 12.60 5.09 19.30
CA VAL A 153 13.52 5.10 20.45
C VAL A 153 14.79 5.90 20.13
N ILE A 154 15.38 5.68 18.96
CA ILE A 154 16.63 6.34 18.56
C ILE A 154 16.38 7.83 18.28
N PHE A 155 15.49 8.14 17.33
CA PHE A 155 15.38 9.51 16.80
C PHE A 155 14.47 10.42 17.62
N SER A 156 13.50 9.86 18.35
CA SER A 156 12.57 10.64 19.16
C SER A 156 12.99 10.69 20.63
N LEU A 157 13.35 9.55 21.23
CA LEU A 157 13.61 9.51 22.68
C LEU A 157 15.07 9.81 23.05
N TRP A 158 16.03 9.20 22.34
CA TRP A 158 17.45 9.42 22.65
C TRP A 158 17.98 10.71 22.02
N LEU A 159 17.71 10.92 20.72
CA LEU A 159 18.25 12.07 19.98
C LEU A 159 17.35 13.33 20.07
N ASN A 160 16.06 13.18 20.35
CA ASN A 160 15.07 14.27 20.35
C ASN A 160 15.03 15.07 19.03
N TRP A 161 15.30 14.42 17.88
CA TRP A 161 15.32 15.07 16.57
C TRP A 161 13.93 15.11 15.91
N LEU A 162 13.14 14.07 16.13
CA LEU A 162 11.87 13.85 15.45
C LEU A 162 10.76 13.53 16.47
N PRO A 163 9.51 13.86 16.17
CA PRO A 163 8.39 13.53 17.05
C PRO A 163 8.10 12.02 17.04
N VAL A 164 7.60 11.52 18.17
CA VAL A 164 7.26 10.10 18.36
C VAL A 164 6.15 9.62 17.42
N GLY A 165 5.21 10.50 17.08
CA GLY A 165 4.05 10.18 16.26
C GLY A 165 3.00 11.29 16.27
N GLY A 166 1.89 11.05 15.59
CA GLY A 166 0.84 12.03 15.33
C GLY A 166 0.97 12.70 13.96
N ALA A 167 0.26 13.80 13.77
CA ALA A 167 0.27 14.60 12.55
C ALA A 167 0.24 16.09 12.89
N GLY A 168 0.66 16.94 11.95
CA GLY A 168 0.59 18.41 12.10
C GLY A 168 1.81 19.17 11.60
N SER A 169 2.95 18.51 11.40
CA SER A 169 4.11 19.10 10.73
C SER A 169 4.82 18.08 9.84
N PRO A 170 5.62 18.52 8.84
CA PRO A 170 6.37 17.60 7.98
C PRO A 170 7.35 16.69 8.73
N SER A 171 7.81 17.08 9.93
CA SER A 171 8.67 16.22 10.75
C SER A 171 7.96 14.97 11.28
N HIS A 172 6.64 15.02 11.47
CA HIS A 172 5.84 13.86 11.86
C HIS A 172 5.77 12.79 10.77
N LEU A 173 5.98 13.16 9.51
CA LEU A 173 5.93 12.25 8.37
C LEU A 173 7.23 11.44 8.19
N VAL A 174 8.36 11.97 8.66
CA VAL A 174 9.70 11.41 8.36
C VAL A 174 9.85 9.98 8.87
N LEU A 175 9.62 9.73 10.16
CA LEU A 175 9.78 8.39 10.73
C LEU A 175 8.77 7.37 10.17
N PRO A 176 7.46 7.69 10.07
CA PRO A 176 6.50 6.81 9.41
C PRO A 176 6.89 6.48 7.96
N ALA A 177 7.24 7.49 7.15
CA ALA A 177 7.55 7.30 5.74
C ALA A 177 8.81 6.47 5.54
N VAL A 178 9.87 6.71 6.33
CA VAL A 178 11.10 5.91 6.30
C VAL A 178 10.83 4.47 6.73
N THR A 179 10.07 4.27 7.82
CA THR A 179 9.68 2.93 8.29
C THR A 179 8.91 2.18 7.22
N LEU A 180 7.95 2.84 6.57
CA LEU A 180 7.13 2.23 5.53
C LEU A 180 7.92 1.94 4.25
N ALA A 181 8.86 2.82 3.89
CA ALA A 181 9.66 2.68 2.68
C ALA A 181 10.75 1.60 2.79
N LEU A 182 11.27 1.33 3.99
CA LEU A 182 12.48 0.52 4.20
C LEU A 182 12.45 -0.85 3.48
N PRO A 183 11.38 -1.66 3.60
CA PRO A 183 11.30 -2.96 2.91
C PRO A 183 11.30 -2.80 1.39
N SER A 184 10.60 -1.78 0.88
CA SER A 184 10.53 -1.47 -0.55
C SER A 184 11.86 -0.92 -1.08
N VAL A 185 12.58 -0.09 -0.31
CA VAL A 185 13.95 0.38 -0.63
C VAL A 185 14.87 -0.83 -0.80
N ALA A 186 14.85 -1.76 0.16
CA ALA A 186 15.68 -2.96 0.14
C ALA A 186 15.37 -3.85 -1.07
N MET A 187 14.07 -4.08 -1.35
CA MET A 187 13.64 -4.86 -2.50
C MET A 187 14.06 -4.19 -3.82
N LEU A 188 13.79 -2.88 -3.97
CA LEU A 188 14.11 -2.13 -5.18
C LEU A 188 15.61 -2.02 -5.40
N ALA A 189 16.42 -1.82 -4.37
CA ALA A 189 17.87 -1.81 -4.48
C ALA A 189 18.40 -3.13 -5.03
N ARG A 190 17.94 -4.26 -4.44
CA ARG A 190 18.35 -5.60 -4.87
C ARG A 190 17.95 -5.88 -6.32
N MET A 191 16.71 -5.57 -6.69
CA MET A 191 16.20 -5.86 -8.03
C MET A 191 16.78 -4.92 -9.09
N THR A 192 16.91 -3.63 -8.78
CA THR A 192 17.58 -2.64 -9.64
C THR A 192 19.02 -3.08 -9.91
N ARG A 193 19.74 -3.52 -8.88
CA ARG A 193 21.10 -4.04 -9.04
C ARG A 193 21.14 -5.21 -10.02
N SER A 194 20.23 -6.18 -9.87
CA SER A 194 20.15 -7.33 -10.80
C SER A 194 19.89 -6.86 -12.23
N ALA A 195 18.84 -6.05 -12.43
CA ALA A 195 18.45 -5.56 -13.75
C ALA A 195 19.57 -4.77 -14.44
N VAL A 196 20.28 -3.90 -13.71
CA VAL A 196 21.41 -3.14 -14.25
C VAL A 196 22.56 -4.06 -14.63
N LEU A 197 22.90 -5.06 -13.79
CA LEU A 197 23.98 -6.00 -14.10
C LEU A 197 23.64 -6.90 -15.30
N ASP A 198 22.40 -7.34 -15.43
CA ASP A 198 21.93 -8.13 -16.57
C ASP A 198 22.09 -7.33 -17.87
N VAL A 199 21.62 -6.07 -17.85
CA VAL A 199 21.77 -5.17 -19.00
C VAL A 199 23.24 -4.87 -19.33
N LEU A 200 24.09 -4.66 -18.33
CA LEU A 200 25.52 -4.38 -18.55
C LEU A 200 26.27 -5.55 -19.20
N ARG A 201 25.70 -6.77 -19.17
CA ARG A 201 26.29 -7.97 -19.79
C ARG A 201 25.88 -8.17 -21.25
N GLU A 202 24.92 -7.39 -21.74
CA GLU A 202 24.40 -7.48 -23.11
C GLU A 202 25.40 -7.08 -24.19
N ASP A 203 25.28 -7.69 -25.38
CA ASP A 203 26.24 -7.50 -26.47
C ASP A 203 26.25 -6.08 -27.04
N TYR A 204 25.11 -5.39 -27.04
CA TYR A 204 25.06 -3.99 -27.50
C TYR A 204 25.81 -3.04 -26.55
N VAL A 205 25.85 -3.35 -25.25
CA VAL A 205 26.63 -2.59 -24.26
C VAL A 205 28.12 -2.83 -24.46
N ARG A 206 28.53 -4.09 -24.67
CA ARG A 206 29.92 -4.44 -25.01
C ARG A 206 30.36 -3.76 -26.31
N THR A 207 29.50 -3.74 -27.31
CA THR A 207 29.75 -3.07 -28.59
C THR A 207 29.91 -1.56 -28.41
N ALA A 208 29.08 -0.92 -27.59
CA ALA A 208 29.21 0.50 -27.28
C ALA A 208 30.55 0.83 -26.58
N ARG A 209 30.96 0.00 -25.60
CA ARG A 209 32.28 0.11 -24.96
C ARG A 209 33.42 -0.07 -25.95
N ALA A 210 33.34 -1.07 -26.83
CA ALA A 210 34.35 -1.33 -27.86
C ALA A 210 34.48 -0.15 -28.86
N LYS A 211 33.42 0.63 -29.06
CA LYS A 211 33.43 1.87 -29.86
C LYS A 211 34.01 3.08 -29.12
N GLY A 212 34.49 2.92 -27.88
CA GLY A 212 35.08 4.01 -27.08
C GLY A 212 34.06 4.93 -26.40
N VAL A 213 32.79 4.52 -26.30
CA VAL A 213 31.77 5.29 -25.57
C VAL A 213 32.14 5.30 -24.08
N GLY A 214 32.21 6.49 -23.47
CA GLY A 214 32.57 6.63 -22.05
C GLY A 214 31.59 5.92 -21.11
N GLU A 215 32.09 5.36 -20.00
CA GLU A 215 31.31 4.55 -19.04
C GLU A 215 30.05 5.26 -18.52
N PHE A 216 30.10 6.57 -18.28
CA PHE A 216 28.93 7.33 -17.86
C PHE A 216 27.82 7.33 -18.92
N LEU A 217 28.18 7.47 -20.20
CA LEU A 217 27.21 7.48 -21.31
C LEU A 217 26.69 6.07 -21.62
N VAL A 218 27.52 5.04 -21.43
CA VAL A 218 27.10 3.64 -21.48
C VAL A 218 26.06 3.38 -20.39
N LEU A 219 26.36 3.75 -19.14
CA LEU A 219 25.47 3.56 -18.01
C LEU A 219 24.16 4.35 -18.19
N ALA A 220 24.23 5.67 -18.40
CA ALA A 220 23.05 6.53 -18.44
C ALA A 220 22.13 6.23 -19.63
N ARG A 221 22.70 6.01 -20.83
CA ARG A 221 21.93 5.95 -22.08
C ARG A 221 21.62 4.52 -22.54
N HIS A 222 22.49 3.56 -22.24
CA HIS A 222 22.33 2.18 -22.72
C HIS A 222 21.89 1.24 -21.61
N ALA A 223 22.44 1.38 -20.40
CA ALA A 223 22.10 0.48 -19.30
C ALA A 223 20.83 0.89 -18.55
N LEU A 224 20.80 2.10 -17.98
CA LEU A 224 19.69 2.56 -17.15
C LEU A 224 18.39 2.64 -17.94
N ARG A 225 18.41 3.17 -19.16
CA ARG A 225 17.21 3.28 -20.00
C ARG A 225 16.50 1.94 -20.21
N ASN A 226 17.27 0.86 -20.38
CA ASN A 226 16.69 -0.47 -20.58
C ASN A 226 16.38 -1.17 -19.26
N ALA A 227 17.16 -0.93 -18.20
CA ALA A 227 16.87 -1.39 -16.85
C ALA A 227 15.63 -0.71 -16.23
N PHE A 228 15.25 0.48 -16.71
CA PHE A 228 14.06 1.19 -16.22
C PHE A 228 12.75 0.43 -16.46
N ILE A 229 12.69 -0.42 -17.50
CA ILE A 229 11.49 -1.20 -17.82
C ILE A 229 11.11 -2.11 -16.63
N PRO A 230 11.96 -3.04 -16.16
CA PRO A 230 11.64 -3.87 -15.00
C PRO A 230 11.57 -3.06 -13.69
N ILE A 231 12.31 -1.95 -13.56
CA ILE A 231 12.27 -1.11 -12.35
C ILE A 231 10.88 -0.47 -12.16
N VAL A 232 10.30 0.08 -13.22
CA VAL A 232 8.93 0.64 -13.14
C VAL A 232 7.93 -0.44 -12.80
N THR A 233 8.13 -1.66 -13.30
CA THR A 233 7.27 -2.80 -12.91
C THR A 233 7.28 -3.06 -11.43
N LEU A 234 8.48 -3.09 -10.86
CA LEU A 234 8.65 -3.35 -9.45
C LEU A 234 8.10 -2.21 -8.60
N LEU A 235 8.27 -0.96 -9.02
CA LEU A 235 7.65 0.19 -8.34
C LEU A 235 6.13 0.06 -8.25
N GLY A 236 5.51 -0.38 -9.35
CA GLY A 236 4.09 -0.66 -9.35
C GLY A 236 3.69 -1.76 -8.37
N LEU A 237 4.40 -2.88 -8.36
CA LEU A 237 4.15 -3.95 -7.40
C LEU A 237 4.36 -3.52 -5.93
N GLN A 238 5.35 -2.66 -5.68
CA GLN A 238 5.66 -2.14 -4.35
C GLN A 238 4.56 -1.23 -3.81
N SER A 239 3.89 -0.46 -4.67
CA SER A 239 2.81 0.43 -4.24
C SER A 239 1.68 -0.30 -3.49
N GLY A 240 1.32 -1.51 -3.91
CA GLY A 240 0.37 -2.36 -3.19
C GLY A 240 0.86 -2.82 -1.82
N GLN A 241 2.14 -3.19 -1.73
CA GLN A 241 2.75 -3.58 -0.46
C GLN A 241 2.81 -2.41 0.53
N LEU A 242 3.08 -1.20 0.04
CA LEU A 242 3.08 0.02 0.86
C LEU A 242 1.69 0.30 1.44
N MET A 243 0.61 0.11 0.67
CA MET A 243 -0.76 0.27 1.20
C MET A 243 -1.07 -0.73 2.32
N GLY A 244 -0.64 -1.99 2.19
CA GLY A 244 -0.80 -2.99 3.25
C GLY A 244 0.05 -2.69 4.48
N GLY A 245 1.31 -2.28 4.28
CA GLY A 245 2.23 -1.89 5.35
C GLY A 245 1.80 -0.62 6.10
N ALA A 246 1.09 0.29 5.43
CA ALA A 246 0.60 1.53 6.02
C ALA A 246 -0.29 1.27 7.23
N VAL A 247 -1.09 0.19 7.25
CA VAL A 247 -1.97 -0.13 8.39
C VAL A 247 -1.20 -0.26 9.71
N LEU A 248 -0.08 -0.99 9.68
CA LEU A 248 0.76 -1.18 10.85
C LEU A 248 1.55 0.09 11.19
N THR A 249 2.13 0.74 10.18
CA THR A 249 2.91 1.97 10.38
C THR A 249 2.05 3.09 10.98
N GLU A 250 0.84 3.30 10.46
CA GLU A 250 -0.07 4.31 10.98
C GLU A 250 -0.48 4.05 12.43
N THR A 251 -0.63 2.77 12.79
CA THR A 251 -0.96 2.38 14.16
C THR A 251 0.20 2.66 15.11
N VAL A 252 1.43 2.28 14.73
CA VAL A 252 2.64 2.49 15.54
C VAL A 252 2.93 3.97 15.77
N PHE A 253 2.84 4.77 14.72
CA PHE A 253 3.14 6.20 14.78
C PHE A 253 1.92 7.07 15.11
N ALA A 254 0.78 6.47 15.48
CA ALA A 254 -0.46 7.19 15.71
C ALA A 254 -0.84 8.16 14.57
N TRP A 255 -0.50 7.82 13.32
CA TRP A 255 -0.83 8.59 12.13
C TRP A 255 -2.35 8.51 11.88
N PRO A 256 -3.04 9.61 11.57
CA PRO A 256 -4.50 9.63 11.43
C PRO A 256 -4.97 9.12 10.06
N GLY A 257 -4.50 7.95 9.63
CA GLY A 257 -4.85 7.34 8.36
C GLY A 257 -5.95 6.28 8.43
N LEU A 258 -6.35 5.78 7.26
CA LEU A 258 -7.35 4.74 7.06
C LEU A 258 -6.97 3.42 7.71
N GLY A 259 -5.70 3.05 7.69
CA GLY A 259 -5.25 1.81 8.29
C GLY A 259 -5.44 1.82 9.81
N ARG A 260 -5.09 2.93 10.46
CA ARG A 260 -5.41 3.11 11.89
C ARG A 260 -6.92 3.13 12.14
N LEU A 261 -7.71 3.76 11.26
CA LEU A 261 -9.17 3.76 11.33
C LEU A 261 -9.75 2.33 11.24
N MET A 262 -9.22 1.49 10.35
CA MET A 262 -9.59 0.08 10.22
C MET A 262 -9.27 -0.71 11.48
N VAL A 263 -8.07 -0.53 12.05
CA VAL A 263 -7.69 -1.21 13.30
C VAL A 263 -8.66 -0.83 14.43
N LYS A 264 -9.01 0.46 14.55
CA LYS A 264 -10.03 0.91 15.51
C LYS A 264 -11.39 0.27 15.23
N ALA A 265 -11.83 0.23 13.97
CA ALA A 265 -13.10 -0.38 13.57
C ALA A 265 -13.16 -1.89 13.89
N ILE A 266 -12.05 -2.61 13.70
CA ILE A 266 -11.93 -4.04 14.06
C ILE A 266 -12.15 -4.24 15.57
N PHE A 267 -11.45 -3.48 16.41
CA PHE A 267 -11.57 -3.60 17.86
C PHE A 267 -12.92 -3.09 18.39
N ALA A 268 -13.48 -2.06 17.75
CA ALA A 268 -14.80 -1.52 18.07
C ALA A 268 -15.95 -2.35 17.47
N ARG A 269 -15.65 -3.41 16.70
CA ARG A 269 -16.63 -4.22 15.95
C ARG A 269 -17.52 -3.39 15.01
N ASP A 270 -17.01 -2.27 14.51
CA ASP A 270 -17.70 -1.43 13.53
C ASP A 270 -17.53 -2.00 12.12
N TYR A 271 -18.34 -3.00 11.83
CA TYR A 271 -18.28 -3.77 10.60
C TYR A 271 -18.62 -2.94 9.35
N VAL A 272 -19.48 -1.94 9.49
CA VAL A 272 -19.90 -1.07 8.37
C VAL A 272 -18.73 -0.17 7.96
N LEU A 273 -18.05 0.43 8.94
CA LEU A 273 -16.84 1.22 8.71
C LEU A 273 -15.70 0.37 8.14
N LEU A 274 -15.49 -0.84 8.68
CA LEU A 274 -14.45 -1.76 8.20
C LEU A 274 -14.67 -2.15 6.73
N GLN A 275 -15.89 -2.52 6.35
CA GLN A 275 -16.23 -2.86 4.96
C GLN A 275 -15.96 -1.70 4.00
N GLY A 276 -16.40 -0.48 4.37
CA GLY A 276 -16.14 0.72 3.57
C GLY A 276 -14.66 1.03 3.42
N ALA A 277 -13.89 0.91 4.51
CA ALA A 277 -12.45 1.17 4.50
C ALA A 277 -11.69 0.16 3.62
N VAL A 278 -12.01 -1.14 3.74
CA VAL A 278 -11.39 -2.18 2.91
C VAL A 278 -11.75 -1.99 1.44
N LEU A 279 -13.00 -1.64 1.13
CA LEU A 279 -13.43 -1.33 -0.23
C LEU A 279 -12.66 -0.14 -0.82
N LEU A 280 -12.46 0.92 -0.03
CA LEU A 280 -11.68 2.08 -0.46
C LEU A 280 -10.21 1.72 -0.70
N PHE A 281 -9.60 0.90 0.16
CA PHE A 281 -8.25 0.37 -0.06
C PHE A 281 -8.17 -0.46 -1.35
N ALA A 282 -9.14 -1.34 -1.59
CA ALA A 282 -9.18 -2.17 -2.79
C ALA A 282 -9.36 -1.31 -4.07
N LEU A 283 -10.23 -0.30 -4.02
CA LEU A 283 -10.43 0.64 -5.12
C LEU A 283 -9.15 1.43 -5.41
N ALA A 284 -8.50 1.95 -4.37
CA ALA A 284 -7.24 2.66 -4.50
C ALA A 284 -6.13 1.77 -5.09
N PHE A 285 -6.03 0.52 -4.65
CA PHE A 285 -5.08 -0.45 -5.21
C PHE A 285 -5.34 -0.74 -6.69
N VAL A 286 -6.60 -0.88 -7.09
CA VAL A 286 -6.98 -1.02 -8.51
C VAL A 286 -6.57 0.21 -9.32
N ILE A 287 -6.84 1.42 -8.81
CA ILE A 287 -6.48 2.68 -9.49
C ILE A 287 -4.96 2.78 -9.64
N ILE A 288 -4.20 2.48 -8.60
CA ILE A 288 -2.74 2.53 -8.66
C ILE A 288 -2.20 1.51 -9.66
N ASN A 289 -2.70 0.27 -9.67
CA ASN A 289 -2.31 -0.72 -10.67
C ASN A 289 -2.64 -0.27 -12.09
N LEU A 290 -3.80 0.35 -12.30
CA LEU A 290 -4.16 0.91 -13.60
C LEU A 290 -3.17 2.01 -14.03
N LEU A 291 -2.75 2.90 -13.11
CA LEU A 291 -1.76 3.93 -13.40
C LEU A 291 -0.39 3.33 -13.75
N VAL A 292 0.03 2.29 -13.04
CA VAL A 292 1.26 1.53 -13.34
C VAL A 292 1.15 0.90 -14.72
N ASP A 293 0.03 0.24 -15.01
CA ASP A 293 -0.17 -0.43 -16.28
C ASP A 293 -0.14 0.55 -17.46
N LEU A 294 -0.76 1.73 -17.29
CA LEU A 294 -0.70 2.83 -18.25
C LEU A 294 0.72 3.37 -18.42
N SER A 295 1.52 3.41 -17.35
CA SER A 295 2.92 3.82 -17.42
C SER A 295 3.75 2.88 -18.31
N TYR A 296 3.45 1.58 -18.36
CA TYR A 296 4.11 0.67 -19.32
C TYR A 296 3.78 1.00 -20.76
N GLY A 297 2.53 1.36 -21.05
CA GLY A 297 2.13 1.73 -22.42
C GLY A 297 2.88 2.95 -22.95
N LEU A 298 3.37 3.81 -22.05
CA LEU A 298 4.22 4.95 -22.37
C LEU A 298 5.71 4.59 -22.47
N LEU A 299 6.18 3.63 -21.67
CA LEU A 299 7.59 3.25 -21.58
C LEU A 299 8.00 2.18 -22.61
N ASP A 300 7.09 1.28 -23.00
CA ASP A 300 7.35 0.24 -24.00
C ASP A 300 6.29 0.23 -25.12
N PRO A 301 6.60 0.82 -26.30
CA PRO A 301 5.73 0.83 -27.47
C PRO A 301 5.40 -0.57 -28.03
N ARG A 302 6.09 -1.64 -27.60
CA ARG A 302 5.88 -3.00 -28.12
C ARG A 302 4.65 -3.68 -27.52
N VAL A 303 4.18 -3.23 -26.34
CA VAL A 303 2.98 -3.75 -25.67
C VAL A 303 1.70 -3.44 -26.46
N GLY A 304 1.71 -2.42 -27.32
CA GLY A 304 0.57 -2.05 -28.16
C GLY A 304 0.20 -3.04 -29.27
N ARG A 305 0.97 -4.12 -29.49
CA ARG A 305 0.77 -5.10 -30.58
C ARG A 305 0.25 -6.48 -30.14
N GLN A 306 0.01 -6.72 -28.85
CA GLN A 306 -0.50 -8.00 -28.33
C GLN A 306 -1.84 -7.86 -27.57
N GLY A 307 -2.64 -6.86 -27.92
CA GLY A 307 -4.00 -6.66 -27.40
C GLY A 307 -5.06 -7.10 -28.40
#